data_AF-A0A2G0E716-F1
#
_entry.id   AF-A0A2G0E716-F1
#
_cell.length_a   1.000
_cell.length_b   1.000
_cell.length_c   1.000
_cell.angle_alpha   90.00
_cell.angle_beta   90.00
_cell.angle_gamma   90.00
#
_symmetry.space_group_name_H-M   'P 1'
#
loop_
_entity.id
_entity.type
_entity.pdbx_description
1 polymer ?
#
loop_
_entity_poly.entity_id
_entity_poly.type
_entity_poly.pdbx_seq_one_letter_code
_entity_poly.pdbx_strand_id
1 'polypeptide(L)' 'MKKIYFLCTGNSCRSQIAEGYARKYLPHSKFEIRSAGIETQGLNPRAV' A
#
# COMPACT_ATOMS: atom_id res chain seq x y z
N MET A 1 -4.00 -4.84 -17.63
CA MET A 1 -3.56 -4.78 -16.23
C MET A 1 -3.90 -3.41 -15.66
N LYS A 2 -4.64 -3.33 -14.56
CA LYS A 2 -5.02 -2.06 -13.92
C LYS A 2 -4.04 -1.73 -12.80
N LYS A 3 -3.80 -0.44 -12.54
CA LYS A 3 -2.88 0.01 -11.50
C LYS A 3 -3.66 0.62 -10.34
N ILE A 4 -3.28 0.29 -9.11
CA ILE A 4 -3.83 0.87 -7.89
C ILE A 4 -2.66 1.42 -7.07
N TYR A 5 -2.78 2.68 -6.66
CA TYR A 5 -1.76 3.36 -5.86
C TYR A 5 -2.38 3.99 -4.62
N PHE A 6 -2.02 3.48 -3.44
CA PHE A 6 -2.51 4.00 -2.17
C PHE A 6 -1.61 5.12 -1.64
N LEU A 7 -2.18 6.29 -1.37
CA LEU A 7 -1.44 7.48 -0.94
C LEU A 7 -1.78 7.86 0.51
N CYS A 8 -0.76 8.21 1.29
CA CYS A 8 -0.87 8.76 2.64
C CYS A 8 0.25 9.79 2.87
N THR A 9 0.30 10.48 4.01
CA THR A 9 1.38 11.45 4.29
C THR A 9 2.76 10.78 4.36
N GLY A 10 2.96 9.77 5.21
CA GLY A 10 4.29 9.21 5.51
C GLY A 10 4.62 7.82 4.95
N ASN A 11 3.71 7.21 4.18
CA ASN A 11 3.76 5.80 3.75
C ASN A 11 4.07 4.75 4.86
N SER A 12 3.69 5.04 6.11
CA SER A 12 4.11 4.26 7.29
C SER A 12 3.04 3.30 7.84
N CYS A 13 1.76 3.71 7.84
CA CYS A 13 0.65 2.93 8.42
C CYS A 13 -0.44 2.57 7.41
N ARG A 14 -1.36 3.50 7.14
CA ARG A 14 -2.63 3.24 6.42
C ARG A 14 -2.40 2.73 4.99
N SER A 15 -1.49 3.36 4.27
CA SER A 15 -1.17 3.00 2.88
C SER A 15 -0.52 1.62 2.79
N GLN A 16 0.30 1.22 3.77
CA GLN A 16 0.92 -0.10 3.88
C GLN A 16 -0.10 -1.18 4.19
N ILE A 17 -0.98 -0.94 5.16
CA ILE A 17 -2.09 -1.84 5.51
C ILE A 17 -3.01 -2.03 4.30
N ALA A 18 -3.36 -0.95 3.59
CA ALA A 18 -4.20 -1.00 2.39
C ALA A 18 -3.54 -1.80 1.26
N GLU A 19 -2.23 -1.60 1.02
CA GLU A 19 -1.48 -2.40 0.06
C GLU A 19 -1.50 -3.89 0.41
N GLY A 20 -1.26 -4.25 1.68
CA GLY A 20 -1.29 -5.63 2.15
C GLY A 20 -2.66 -6.30 1.94
N TYR A 21 -3.74 -5.63 2.32
CA TYR A 21 -5.10 -6.12 2.07
C TYR A 21 -5.43 -6.24 0.59
N ALA A 22 -5.03 -5.25 -0.22
CA ALA A 22 -5.26 -5.29 -1.67
C ALA A 22 -4.52 -6.46 -2.31
N ARG A 23 -3.26 -6.73 -1.90
CA ARG A 23 -2.50 -7.91 -2.36
C ARG A 23 -3.17 -9.22 -1.93
N LYS A 24 -3.83 -9.26 -0.77
CA LYS A 24 -4.54 -10.45 -0.29
C LYS A 24 -5.83 -10.72 -1.07
N TYR A 25 -6.61 -9.69 -1.39
CA TYR A 25 -7.97 -9.85 -1.92
C TYR A 25 -8.12 -9.61 -3.43
N LEU A 26 -7.20 -8.89 -4.07
CA LEU A 26 -7.29 -8.60 -5.50
C LEU A 26 -6.48 -9.60 -6.33
N PRO A 27 -6.95 -10.03 -7.52
CA PRO A 27 -6.20 -10.93 -8.37
C PRO A 27 -4.91 -10.28 -8.89
N HIS A 28 -3.76 -10.88 -8.60
CA HIS A 28 -2.43 -10.37 -9.02
C HIS A 28 -2.28 -10.32 -10.54
N SER A 29 -2.97 -11.21 -11.28
CA SER A 29 -2.99 -11.21 -12.75
C SER A 29 -3.72 -10.00 -13.35
N LYS A 30 -4.53 -9.28 -12.56
CA LYS A 30 -5.34 -8.15 -13.03
C LYS A 30 -4.83 -6.81 -12.52
N PHE A 31 -4.13 -6.78 -11.38
CA PHE A 31 -3.78 -5.56 -10.67
C PHE A 31 -2.29 -5.46 -10.33
N GLU A 32 -1.69 -4.33 -10.70
CA GLU A 32 -0.44 -3.86 -10.12
C GLU A 32 -0.74 -2.96 -8.91
N ILE A 33 -0.25 -3.33 -7.74
CA ILE A 33 -0.57 -2.68 -6.46
C ILE A 33 0.69 -2.07 -5.87
N ARG A 34 0.62 -0.81 -5.46
CA ARG A 34 1.69 -0.04 -4.82
C ARG A 34 1.13 0.89 -3.73
N SER A 35 2.01 1.42 -2.87
CA SER A 35 1.72 2.49 -1.92
C SER A 35 2.85 3.52 -1.85
N ALA A 36 2.51 4.77 -1.55
CA ALA A 36 3.47 5.86 -1.39
C ALA A 36 2.98 6.93 -0.40
N GLY A 37 3.87 7.85 -0.09
CA GLY A 37 3.55 9.04 0.67
C GLY A 37 4.37 10.25 0.24
N ILE A 38 3.91 11.42 0.68
CA ILE A 38 4.57 12.71 0.40
C ILE A 38 5.94 12.73 1.10
N GLU A 39 5.99 12.18 2.30
CA GLU A 39 7.21 11.94 3.06
C GLU A 39 7.44 10.44 3.21
N THR A 40 8.70 10.02 3.26
CA THR A 40 9.07 8.66 3.62
C THR A 40 9.33 8.60 5.11
N GLN A 41 8.35 8.11 5.86
CA GLN A 41 8.53 7.70 7.24
C GLN A 41 8.70 6.19 7.25
N GLY A 42 9.60 5.68 8.09
CA GLY A 42 9.80 4.24 8.23
C GLY A 42 8.48 3.51 8.52
N LEU A 43 8.43 2.23 8.18
CA LEU A 43 7.25 1.40 8.38
C LEU A 43 6.85 1.37 9.86
N ASN A 44 5.57 1.59 10.16
CA ASN A 44 5.11 1.50 11.54
C ASN A 44 5.15 0.03 12.00
N PRO A 45 5.81 -0.31 13.12
CA PRO A 45 5.87 -1.69 13.60
C PRO A 45 4.51 -2.33 13.90
N ARG A 46 3.45 -1.53 14.10
CA ARG A 46 2.07 -2.00 14.32
C ARG A 46 1.28 -2.20 13.02
N ALA A 47 1.85 -1.86 11.87
CA ALA A 47 1.19 -1.99 10.57
C ALA A 47 1.50 -3.32 9.86
N VAL A 48 2.45 -4.10 10.40
CA VAL A 48 2.92 -5.40 9.87
C VAL A 48 2.33 -6.55 10.66
#